data_AF-A0A0R3XAS5-F1
#
_entry.id   AF-A0A0R3XAS5-F1
#
_cell.length_a   1.000
_cell.length_b   1.000
_cell.length_c   1.000
_cell.angle_alpha   90.00
_cell.angle_beta   90.00
_cell.angle_gamma   90.00
#
_symmetry.space_group_name_H-M   'P 1'
#
loop_
_entity.id
_entity.type
_entity.pdbx_description
1 polymer ?
#
loop_
_entity_poly.entity_id
_entity_poly.type
_entity_poly.pdbx_seq_one_letter_code
_entity_poly.pdbx_strand_id
1 'polypeptide(L)'
;MEEVVLVEPWFKINAKPFKQGLSNCVKRWSLLFKNYLVDFVTNSLSDLTEFIKSSTETLQDDPKPGDYDRLVEAMSCLGAVKARQSATDSMFEPLKETADLLKSYGQEELPRRWNNLKKRVVLMKQVVAPLQSDEVAKVRKWATEFEMTQNKYYKEFLEITPFQYECEEPYTVLDKVGM
;
A
#
# COMPACT_ATOMS: atom_id res chain seq x y z
N MET A 1 34.74 14.86 35.24
CA MET A 1 35.64 15.71 34.44
C MET A 1 35.78 17.02 35.19
N GLU A 2 36.96 17.26 35.76
CA GLU A 2 37.27 18.45 36.55
C GLU A 2 37.22 19.72 35.68
N GLU A 3 36.85 20.87 36.25
CA GLU A 3 36.63 22.11 35.47
C GLU A 3 37.94 22.72 34.95
N VAL A 4 39.06 22.41 35.57
CA VAL A 4 40.40 22.85 35.18
C VAL A 4 41.32 21.63 35.12
N VAL A 5 41.91 21.39 33.96
CA VAL A 5 42.88 20.31 33.74
C VAL A 5 44.28 20.92 33.76
N LEU A 6 45.11 20.49 34.71
CA LEU A 6 46.55 20.80 34.72
C LEU A 6 47.25 19.87 33.74
N VAL A 7 47.88 20.44 32.71
CA VAL A 7 48.66 19.66 31.73
C VAL A 7 50.15 19.72 32.05
N GLU A 8 50.62 20.86 32.55
CA GLU A 8 51.97 21.10 33.06
C GLU A 8 51.88 21.97 34.32
N PRO A 9 52.90 22.01 35.22
CA PRO A 9 52.86 22.82 36.44
C PRO A 9 52.55 24.32 36.23
N TRP A 10 52.83 24.83 35.03
CA TRP A 10 52.61 26.22 34.61
C TRP A 10 51.43 26.40 33.63
N PHE A 11 50.78 25.31 33.17
CA PHE A 11 49.74 25.37 32.14
C PHE A 11 48.43 24.70 32.60
N LYS A 12 47.40 25.54 32.75
CA LYS A 12 46.05 25.14 33.15
C LYS A 12 45.06 25.36 32.01
N ILE A 13 44.33 24.31 31.64
CA ILE A 13 43.26 24.39 30.63
C ILE A 13 41.91 24.46 31.35
N ASN A 14 41.10 25.47 31.03
CA ASN A 14 39.72 25.56 31.48
C ASN A 14 38.80 24.73 30.57
N ALA A 15 38.33 23.58 31.06
CA ALA A 15 37.47 22.66 30.31
C ALA A 15 35.97 23.00 30.41
N LYS A 16 35.60 24.01 31.22
CA LYS A 16 34.21 24.44 31.44
C LYS A 16 33.47 24.81 30.15
N PRO A 17 34.00 25.66 29.24
CA PRO A 17 33.31 26.00 28.00
C PRO A 17 33.14 24.78 27.07
N PHE A 18 34.11 23.86 27.06
CA PHE A 18 34.00 22.61 26.30
C PHE A 18 32.89 21.71 26.87
N LYS A 19 32.86 21.50 28.18
CA LYS A 19 31.80 20.72 28.86
C LYS A 19 30.41 21.31 28.63
N GLN A 20 30.29 22.64 28.68
CA GLN A 20 29.04 23.34 28.39
C GLN A 20 28.63 23.16 26.91
N GLY A 21 29.56 23.33 25.97
CA GLY A 21 29.32 23.11 24.54
C GLY A 21 28.86 21.68 24.24
N LEU A 22 29.54 20.69 24.81
CA LEU A 22 29.17 19.28 24.67
C LEU A 22 27.80 18.98 25.28
N SER A 23 27.53 19.48 26.49
CA SER A 23 26.22 19.31 27.14
C SER A 23 25.09 19.94 26.34
N ASN A 24 25.31 21.14 25.78
CA ASN A 24 24.35 21.80 24.91
C ASN A 24 24.12 21.04 23.61
N CYS A 25 25.18 20.47 23.02
CA CYS A 25 25.07 19.61 21.84
C CYS A 25 24.21 18.38 22.14
N VAL A 26 24.53 17.64 23.21
CA VAL A 26 23.75 16.45 23.65
C VAL A 26 22.29 16.82 23.94
N LYS A 27 22.04 17.92 24.66
CA LYS A 27 20.67 18.40 24.95
C LYS A 27 19.90 18.75 23.68
N ARG A 28 20.54 19.42 22.71
CA ARG A 28 19.92 19.79 21.44
C ARG A 28 19.54 18.56 20.62
N TRP A 29 20.44 17.58 20.51
CA TRP A 29 20.14 16.31 19.83
C TRP A 29 19.08 15.49 20.57
N SER A 30 19.12 15.45 21.91
CA SER A 30 18.10 14.79 22.72
C SER A 30 16.71 15.42 22.53
N LEU A 31 16.64 16.75 22.50
CA LEU A 31 15.40 17.47 22.24
C LEU A 31 14.89 17.21 20.82
N LEU A 32 15.77 17.28 19.81
CA LEU A 32 15.40 16.98 18.42
C LEU A 32 14.82 15.58 18.28
N PHE A 33 15.47 14.58 18.89
CA PHE A 33 15.01 13.19 18.84
C PHE A 33 13.66 13.02 19.55
N LYS A 34 13.48 13.65 20.72
CA LYS A 34 12.20 13.61 21.45
C LYS A 34 11.08 14.25 20.64
N ASN A 35 11.32 15.43 20.06
CA ASN A 35 10.32 16.12 19.24
C ASN A 35 9.96 15.28 18.01
N TYR A 36 10.96 14.76 17.29
CA TYR A 36 10.73 13.86 16.17
C TYR A 36 9.88 12.64 16.58
N LEU A 37 10.18 12.02 17.72
CA LEU A 37 9.43 10.85 18.19
C LEU A 37 7.98 11.22 18.54
N VAL A 38 7.76 12.35 19.21
CA VAL A 38 6.41 12.85 19.51
C VAL A 38 5.63 13.14 18.23
N ASP A 39 6.23 13.87 17.28
CA ASP A 39 5.59 14.23 16.02
C ASP A 39 5.30 12.98 15.18
N PHE A 40 6.27 12.07 15.08
CA PHE A 40 6.13 10.81 14.35
C PHE A 40 5.01 9.94 14.92
N VAL A 41 4.99 9.75 16.25
CA VAL A 41 3.95 8.98 16.92
C VAL A 41 2.58 9.64 16.71
N THR A 42 2.47 10.94 16.97
CA THR A 42 1.19 11.67 16.84
C THR A 42 0.62 11.60 15.44
N ASN A 43 1.45 11.89 14.42
CA ASN A 43 1.01 11.88 13.02
C ASN A 43 0.67 10.46 12.55
N SER A 44 1.51 9.48 12.85
CA SER A 44 1.30 8.09 12.44
C SER A 44 0.07 7.49 13.11
N LEU A 45 -0.20 7.84 14.38
CA LEU A 45 -1.43 7.42 15.05
C LEU A 45 -2.68 8.05 14.48
N SER A 46 -2.63 9.35 14.16
CA SER A 46 -3.77 10.04 13.55
C SER A 46 -4.11 9.44 12.19
N ASP A 47 -3.11 9.29 11.32
CA ASP A 47 -3.25 8.66 9.99
C ASP A 47 -3.76 7.22 10.12
N LEU A 48 -3.23 6.44 11.06
CA LEU A 48 -3.73 5.07 11.29
C LEU A 48 -5.17 5.05 11.82
N THR A 49 -5.56 6.00 12.67
CA THR A 49 -6.93 6.09 13.19
C THR A 49 -7.91 6.41 12.07
N GLU A 50 -7.58 7.38 11.23
CA GLU A 50 -8.40 7.76 10.07
C GLU A 50 -8.49 6.62 9.06
N PHE A 51 -7.37 5.96 8.77
CA PHE A 51 -7.32 4.81 7.88
C PHE A 51 -8.19 3.65 8.39
N ILE A 52 -8.14 3.36 9.69
CA ILE A 52 -8.96 2.30 10.29
C ILE A 52 -10.44 2.66 10.15
N LYS A 53 -10.81 3.92 10.40
CA LYS A 53 -12.19 4.39 10.30
C LYS A 53 -12.71 4.24 8.87
N SER A 54 -12.02 4.84 7.89
CA SER A 54 -12.44 4.80 6.49
C SER A 54 -12.49 3.36 5.95
N SER A 55 -11.50 2.54 6.25
CA SER A 55 -11.49 1.13 5.83
C SER A 55 -12.61 0.33 6.48
N THR A 56 -12.95 0.61 7.74
CA THR A 56 -14.05 -0.09 8.43
C THR A 56 -15.41 0.27 7.83
N GLU A 57 -15.60 1.53 7.46
CA GLU A 57 -16.79 2.04 6.76
C GLU A 57 -16.89 1.45 5.35
N THR A 58 -15.82 1.47 4.56
CA THR A 58 -15.78 0.84 3.23
C THR A 58 -16.09 -0.66 3.31
N LEU A 59 -15.62 -1.36 4.34
CA LEU A 59 -15.86 -2.80 4.51
C LEU A 59 -17.13 -3.12 5.31
N GLN A 60 -18.00 -2.15 5.56
CA GLN A 60 -19.22 -2.35 6.34
C GLN A 60 -20.30 -3.10 5.57
N ASP A 61 -20.47 -2.76 4.29
CA ASP A 61 -21.47 -3.37 3.42
C ASP A 61 -20.81 -4.30 2.42
N ASP A 62 -21.28 -5.55 2.39
CA ASP A 62 -20.79 -6.60 1.50
C ASP A 62 -21.19 -6.32 0.04
N PRO A 63 -20.27 -6.51 -0.93
CA PRO A 63 -20.59 -6.40 -2.34
C PRO A 63 -21.59 -7.48 -2.75
N LYS A 64 -22.56 -7.09 -3.59
CA LYS A 64 -23.57 -8.01 -4.12
C LYS A 64 -23.18 -8.53 -5.50
N PRO A 65 -23.68 -9.70 -5.93
CA PRO A 65 -23.49 -10.17 -7.29
C PRO A 65 -24.00 -9.14 -8.31
N GLY A 66 -23.13 -8.76 -9.26
CA GLY A 66 -23.43 -7.77 -10.30
C GLY A 66 -23.06 -6.32 -9.96
N ASP A 67 -22.65 -6.03 -8.73
CA ASP A 67 -22.14 -4.72 -8.33
C ASP A 67 -20.61 -4.67 -8.47
N TYR A 68 -20.14 -4.42 -9.69
CA TYR A 68 -18.72 -4.40 -10.02
C TYR A 68 -17.99 -3.26 -9.31
N ASP A 69 -18.59 -2.07 -9.26
CA ASP A 69 -17.96 -0.89 -8.66
C ASP A 69 -17.69 -1.11 -7.17
N ARG A 70 -18.67 -1.66 -6.45
CA ARG A 70 -18.51 -1.99 -5.03
C ARG A 70 -17.50 -3.12 -4.81
N LEU A 71 -17.47 -4.12 -5.69
CA LEU A 71 -16.49 -5.20 -5.63
C LEU A 71 -15.06 -4.66 -5.78
N VAL A 72 -14.83 -3.75 -6.73
CA VAL A 72 -13.53 -3.11 -6.95
C VAL A 72 -13.14 -2.23 -5.77
N GLU A 73 -14.07 -1.45 -5.21
CA GLU A 73 -13.84 -0.63 -4.02
C GLU A 73 -13.41 -1.50 -2.82
N ALA A 74 -14.13 -2.59 -2.55
CA ALA A 74 -13.80 -3.54 -1.50
C ALA A 74 -12.43 -4.18 -1.75
N MET A 75 -12.16 -4.67 -2.98
CA MET A 75 -10.86 -5.26 -3.34
C MET A 75 -9.69 -4.28 -3.19
N SER A 76 -9.88 -3.02 -3.57
CA SER A 76 -8.90 -1.95 -3.40
C SER A 76 -8.57 -1.74 -1.92
N CYS A 77 -9.60 -1.66 -1.06
CA CYS A 77 -9.43 -1.55 0.39
C CYS A 77 -8.70 -2.77 0.97
N LEU A 78 -9.05 -4.00 0.56
CA LEU A 78 -8.36 -5.21 0.99
C LEU A 78 -6.87 -5.21 0.60
N GLY A 79 -6.55 -4.67 -0.58
CA GLY A 79 -5.18 -4.46 -1.05
C GLY A 79 -4.43 -3.43 -0.22
N ALA A 80 -5.05 -2.28 0.06
CA ALA A 80 -4.46 -1.21 0.86
C ALA A 80 -4.15 -1.67 2.29
N VAL A 81 -5.08 -2.38 2.94
CA VAL A 81 -4.83 -2.94 4.28
C VAL A 81 -3.68 -3.94 4.25
N LYS A 82 -3.61 -4.82 3.24
CA LYS A 82 -2.51 -5.79 3.09
C LYS A 82 -1.16 -5.09 2.91
N ALA A 83 -1.08 -4.04 2.11
CA ALA A 83 0.16 -3.29 1.87
C ALA A 83 0.66 -2.57 3.12
N ARG A 84 -0.26 -2.03 3.93
CA ARG A 84 0.05 -1.28 5.16
C ARG A 84 0.32 -2.18 6.37
N GLN A 85 -0.10 -3.45 6.32
CA GLN A 85 -0.11 -4.33 7.49
C GLN A 85 1.27 -4.54 8.12
N SER A 86 2.31 -4.84 7.33
CA SER A 86 3.65 -5.09 7.87
C SER A 86 4.23 -3.85 8.56
N ALA A 87 4.10 -2.69 7.93
CA ALA A 87 4.59 -1.42 8.46
C ALA A 87 3.85 -1.03 9.76
N THR A 88 2.52 -1.16 9.76
CA THR A 88 1.69 -0.86 10.94
C THR A 88 1.93 -1.85 12.09
N ASP A 89 2.06 -3.14 11.82
CA ASP A 89 2.36 -4.13 12.86
C ASP A 89 3.75 -3.87 13.48
N SER A 90 4.76 -3.47 12.68
CA SER A 90 6.09 -3.10 13.17
C SER A 90 6.10 -1.80 13.98
N MET A 91 5.27 -0.81 13.63
CA MET A 91 5.14 0.44 14.40
C MET A 91 4.70 0.20 15.85
N PHE A 92 3.89 -0.83 16.11
CA PHE A 92 3.42 -1.15 17.45
C PHE A 92 4.48 -1.82 18.34
N GLU A 93 5.53 -2.39 17.77
CA GLU A 93 6.55 -3.14 18.52
C GLU A 93 7.39 -2.24 19.45
N PRO A 94 8.00 -1.12 18.99
CA PRO A 94 8.69 -0.16 19.87
C PRO A 94 7.76 0.54 20.88
N LEU A 95 6.50 0.76 20.49
CA LEU A 95 5.49 1.38 21.36
C LEU A 95 5.11 0.45 22.52
N LYS A 96 5.06 -0.86 22.28
CA LYS A 96 4.74 -1.87 23.29
C LYS A 96 5.84 -2.00 24.34
N GLU A 97 7.10 -1.85 23.95
CA GLU A 97 8.24 -1.80 24.86
C GLU A 97 8.22 -0.53 25.73
N THR A 98 7.72 0.58 25.18
CA THR A 98 7.46 1.83 25.91
C THR A 98 6.03 1.87 26.47
N ALA A 99 5.64 0.82 27.21
CA ALA A 99 4.29 0.61 27.76
C ALA A 99 3.71 1.83 28.52
N ASP A 100 4.57 2.66 29.12
CA ASP A 100 4.16 3.90 29.80
C ASP A 100 3.70 5.00 28.82
N LEU A 101 4.28 5.07 27.61
CA LEU A 101 3.87 6.01 26.57
C LEU A 101 2.47 5.64 26.01
N LEU A 102 2.24 4.34 25.77
CA LEU A 102 0.93 3.80 25.36
C LEU A 102 -0.19 4.10 26.37
N LYS A 103 0.11 3.99 27.68
CA LYS A 103 -0.85 4.34 28.74
C LYS A 103 -1.19 5.83 28.76
N SER A 104 -0.20 6.69 28.53
CA SER A 104 -0.40 8.14 28.59
C SER A 104 -1.30 8.71 27.48
N TYR A 105 -1.39 8.03 26.34
CA TYR A 105 -2.15 8.48 25.16
C TYR A 105 -3.49 7.75 24.95
N GLY A 106 -3.98 6.98 25.94
CA GLY A 106 -5.26 6.25 25.80
C GLY A 106 -5.23 5.13 24.75
N GLN A 107 -4.04 4.58 24.50
CA GLN A 107 -3.67 4.02 23.21
C GLN A 107 -3.79 2.49 23.11
N GLU A 108 -4.35 1.82 24.12
CA GLU A 108 -4.65 0.39 24.06
C GLU A 108 -5.78 0.05 23.07
N GLU A 109 -6.62 1.03 22.71
CA GLU A 109 -7.70 0.81 21.74
C GLU A 109 -7.22 0.70 20.30
N LEU A 110 -6.14 1.40 19.91
CA LEU A 110 -5.74 1.43 18.49
C LEU A 110 -5.27 0.05 17.98
N PRO A 111 -4.40 -0.69 18.69
CA PRO A 111 -4.06 -2.06 18.32
C PRO A 111 -5.29 -2.99 18.29
N ARG A 112 -6.27 -2.76 19.17
CA ARG A 112 -7.53 -3.52 19.17
C ARG A 112 -8.37 -3.23 17.94
N ARG A 113 -8.57 -1.95 17.59
CA ARG A 113 -9.30 -1.53 16.39
C ARG A 113 -8.62 -2.04 15.12
N TRP A 114 -7.30 -1.98 15.06
CA TRP A 114 -6.50 -2.54 13.97
C TRP A 114 -6.71 -4.05 13.82
N ASN A 115 -6.67 -4.81 14.93
CA ASN A 115 -6.96 -6.25 14.90
C ASN A 115 -8.40 -6.56 14.49
N ASN A 116 -9.38 -5.75 14.89
CA ASN A 116 -10.77 -5.91 14.45
C ASN A 116 -10.92 -5.66 12.94
N LEU A 117 -10.26 -4.64 12.40
CA LEU A 117 -10.20 -4.40 10.96
C LEU A 117 -9.59 -5.60 10.22
N LYS A 118 -8.46 -6.15 10.71
CA LYS A 118 -7.84 -7.36 10.13
C LYS A 118 -8.81 -8.54 10.09
N LYS A 119 -9.61 -8.75 11.15
CA LYS A 119 -10.65 -9.80 11.17
C LYS A 119 -11.73 -9.54 10.11
N ARG A 120 -12.22 -8.31 10.00
CA ARG A 120 -13.21 -7.93 8.97
C ARG A 120 -12.67 -8.13 7.55
N VAL A 121 -11.40 -7.78 7.32
CA VAL A 121 -10.70 -8.03 6.04
C VAL A 121 -10.67 -9.52 5.69
N VAL A 122 -10.45 -10.41 6.67
CA VAL A 122 -10.47 -11.87 6.44
C VAL A 122 -11.88 -12.33 6.03
N LEU A 123 -12.92 -11.84 6.70
CA LEU A 123 -14.31 -12.17 6.36
C LEU A 123 -14.68 -11.64 4.97
N MET A 124 -14.37 -10.38 4.68
CA MET A 124 -14.65 -9.79 3.37
C MET A 124 -13.92 -10.51 2.23
N LYS A 125 -12.69 -11.00 2.46
CA LYS A 125 -12.00 -11.85 1.47
C LYS A 125 -12.78 -13.12 1.13
N GLN A 126 -13.46 -13.72 2.10
CA GLN A 126 -14.29 -14.91 1.85
C GLN A 126 -15.52 -14.56 0.99
N VAL A 127 -16.10 -13.38 1.19
CA VAL A 127 -17.24 -12.88 0.40
C VAL A 127 -16.81 -12.49 -1.02
N VAL A 128 -15.68 -11.80 -1.16
CA VAL A 128 -15.16 -11.30 -2.44
C VAL A 128 -14.62 -12.42 -3.33
N ALA A 129 -14.03 -13.48 -2.77
CA ALA A 129 -13.42 -14.57 -3.53
C ALA A 129 -14.33 -15.20 -4.62
N PRO A 130 -15.57 -15.64 -4.31
CA PRO A 130 -16.47 -16.18 -5.34
C PRO A 130 -16.87 -15.12 -6.38
N LEU A 131 -17.17 -13.89 -5.96
CA LEU A 131 -17.55 -12.80 -6.88
C LEU A 131 -16.43 -12.45 -7.85
N GLN A 132 -15.19 -12.38 -7.35
CA GLN A 132 -14.01 -12.18 -8.17
C GLN A 132 -13.81 -13.34 -9.15
N SER A 133 -14.04 -14.59 -8.72
CA SER A 133 -13.95 -15.76 -9.59
C SER A 133 -14.97 -15.70 -10.74
N ASP A 134 -16.19 -15.26 -10.46
CA ASP A 134 -17.23 -15.09 -11.47
C ASP A 134 -16.85 -14.00 -12.50
N GLU A 135 -16.33 -12.86 -12.05
CA GLU A 135 -15.85 -11.81 -12.97
C GLU A 135 -14.66 -12.29 -13.82
N VAL A 136 -13.72 -13.05 -13.22
CA VAL A 136 -12.61 -13.66 -13.97
C VAL A 136 -13.13 -14.67 -15.01
N ALA A 137 -14.16 -15.44 -14.68
CA ALA A 137 -14.77 -16.38 -15.61
C ALA A 137 -15.42 -15.66 -16.81
N LYS A 138 -16.09 -14.52 -16.59
CA LYS A 138 -16.64 -13.68 -17.67
C LYS A 138 -15.53 -13.18 -18.61
N VAL A 139 -14.42 -12.68 -18.04
CA VAL A 139 -13.27 -12.20 -18.84
C VAL A 139 -12.67 -13.35 -19.66
N ARG A 140 -12.52 -14.54 -19.08
CA ARG A 140 -12.04 -15.72 -19.82
C ARG A 140 -12.96 -16.11 -20.96
N LYS A 141 -14.27 -16.12 -20.71
CA LYS A 141 -15.27 -16.41 -21.75
C LYS A 141 -15.16 -15.42 -22.91
N TRP A 142 -15.09 -14.13 -22.60
CA TRP A 142 -14.93 -13.09 -23.62
C TRP A 142 -13.62 -13.25 -24.40
N ALA A 143 -12.51 -13.59 -23.74
CA ALA A 143 -11.25 -13.88 -24.41
C ALA A 143 -11.37 -15.06 -25.39
N THR A 144 -12.03 -16.16 -25.00
CA THR A 144 -12.27 -17.30 -25.89
C THR A 144 -13.17 -16.94 -27.07
N GLU A 145 -14.22 -16.16 -26.86
CA GLU A 145 -15.10 -15.66 -27.93
C GLU A 145 -14.34 -14.77 -28.91
N PHE A 146 -13.47 -13.90 -28.39
CA PHE A 146 -12.59 -13.07 -29.18
C PHE A 146 -11.60 -13.91 -30.01
N GLU A 147 -10.95 -14.91 -29.41
CA GLU A 147 -10.05 -15.84 -30.12
C GLU A 147 -10.76 -16.60 -31.24
N MET A 148 -11.98 -17.10 -30.99
CA MET A 148 -12.79 -17.78 -32.02
C MET A 148 -13.11 -16.83 -33.19
N THR A 149 -13.46 -15.58 -32.87
CA THR A 149 -13.74 -14.55 -33.87
C THR A 149 -12.49 -14.20 -34.67
N GLN A 150 -11.36 -14.01 -34.01
CA GLN A 150 -10.07 -13.75 -34.66
C GLN A 150 -9.67 -14.91 -35.57
N ASN A 151 -9.81 -16.15 -35.12
CA ASN A 151 -9.47 -17.33 -35.93
C ASN A 151 -10.40 -17.48 -37.14
N LYS A 152 -11.68 -17.11 -37.00
CA LYS A 152 -12.61 -17.04 -38.14
C LYS A 152 -12.13 -16.01 -39.17
N TYR A 153 -11.85 -14.77 -38.75
CA TYR A 153 -11.33 -13.75 -39.64
C TYR A 153 -9.99 -14.14 -40.28
N TYR A 154 -9.11 -14.81 -39.53
CA TYR A 154 -7.85 -15.31 -40.06
C TYR A 154 -8.06 -16.34 -41.18
N LYS A 155 -8.99 -17.28 -41.01
CA LYS A 155 -9.34 -18.26 -42.05
C LYS A 155 -9.97 -17.59 -43.27
N GLU A 156 -10.93 -16.69 -43.05
CA GLU A 156 -11.56 -15.92 -44.13
C GLU A 156 -10.49 -15.12 -44.90
N PHE A 157 -9.54 -14.50 -44.20
CA PHE A 157 -8.43 -13.75 -44.80
C PHE A 157 -7.52 -14.63 -45.67
N LEU A 158 -7.22 -15.87 -45.25
CA LEU A 158 -6.42 -16.81 -46.04
C LEU A 158 -7.15 -17.33 -47.29
N GLU A 159 -8.49 -17.35 -47.26
CA GLU A 159 -9.32 -17.76 -48.40
C GLU A 159 -9.55 -16.62 -49.41
N ILE A 160 -9.19 -15.38 -49.07
CA ILE A 160 -9.30 -14.23 -49.98
C ILE A 160 -8.39 -14.47 -51.19
N THR A 161 -9.04 -14.55 -52.35
CA THR A 161 -8.42 -14.81 -53.66
C THR A 161 -7.25 -13.89 -53.99
N PRO A 162 -7.31 -12.55 -53.73
CA PRO A 162 -6.17 -11.65 -53.94
C PRO A 162 -4.83 -12.05 -53.34
N PHE A 163 -4.84 -12.86 -52.26
CA PHE A 163 -3.60 -13.30 -51.60
C PHE A 163 -3.12 -14.67 -52.10
N GLN A 164 -3.83 -15.29 -53.04
CA GLN A 164 -3.45 -16.55 -53.69
C GLN A 164 -2.61 -16.29 -54.94
N TYR A 165 -1.63 -17.15 -55.19
CA TYR A 165 -0.70 -17.01 -56.32
C TYR A 165 -1.40 -17.08 -57.68
N GLU A 166 -2.54 -17.78 -57.76
CA GLU A 166 -3.33 -17.90 -59.00
C GLU A 166 -4.17 -16.65 -59.32
N CYS A 167 -4.13 -15.59 -58.52
CA CYS A 167 -4.94 -14.39 -58.75
C CYS A 167 -4.31 -13.48 -59.81
N GLU A 168 -4.98 -13.32 -60.96
CA GLU A 168 -4.50 -12.48 -62.07
C GLU A 168 -4.63 -10.97 -61.79
N GLU A 169 -5.67 -10.52 -61.07
CA GLU A 169 -5.91 -9.10 -60.75
C GLU A 169 -6.23 -8.85 -59.26
N PRO A 170 -5.25 -9.00 -58.36
CA PRO A 170 -5.47 -8.94 -56.91
C PRO A 170 -5.95 -7.57 -56.40
N TYR A 171 -5.47 -6.46 -57.00
CA TYR A 171 -5.83 -5.11 -56.56
C TYR A 171 -7.30 -4.74 -56.85
N THR A 172 -7.89 -5.22 -57.95
CA THR A 172 -9.29 -4.94 -58.31
C THR A 172 -10.27 -5.70 -57.41
N VAL A 173 -9.85 -6.86 -56.90
CA VAL A 173 -10.64 -7.68 -55.98
C VAL A 173 -10.53 -7.15 -54.54
N LEU A 174 -9.37 -6.63 -54.12
CA LEU A 174 -9.21 -5.93 -52.83
C LEU A 174 -10.11 -4.68 -52.73
N ASP A 175 -10.11 -3.84 -53.78
CA ASP A 175 -10.95 -2.62 -53.85
C ASP A 175 -12.45 -2.94 -53.75
N LYS A 176 -12.91 -4.10 -54.27
CA LYS A 176 -14.32 -4.53 -54.17
C LYS A 176 -14.70 -5.06 -52.79
N VAL A 177 -13.75 -5.61 -52.04
CA VAL A 177 -13.97 -6.15 -50.68
C VAL A 177 -13.90 -5.04 -49.63
N GLY A 178 -13.51 -3.81 -50.02
CA GLY A 178 -13.43 -2.66 -49.12
C GLY A 178 -12.29 -2.77 -48.11
N MET A 179 -11.21 -3.46 -48.49
CA MET A 179 -9.94 -3.51 -47.76
C MET A 179 -8.94 -2.51 -48.34
#